data_AF-A0A2D2CYG1-F1
#
_entry.id   AF-A0A2D2CYG1-F1
#
_cell.length_a   1.000
_cell.length_b   1.000
_cell.length_c   1.000
_cell.angle_alpha   90.00
_cell.angle_beta   90.00
_cell.angle_gamma   90.00
#
_symmetry.space_group_name_H-M   'P 1'
#
loop_
_entity.id
_entity.type
_entity.pdbx_description
1 polymer ?
#
loop_
_entity_poly.entity_id
_entity_poly.type
_entity_poly.pdbx_seq_one_letter_code
_entity_poly.pdbx_strand_id
1 'polypeptide(L)'
;MNEMRFPDGYPLVSSVSPLPTASGETVRRDSSKSGNYSSNARRFSRALDGAARERACEFLRRAHPAKPAEAVEARTGGAISTARVRKWLAGDAAPDFYALIHLIRAYGAEFLVFVIGDAPESLLEAALAERRARYLAGVKKLEDEMQALRR
;
A
#
# COMPACT_ATOMS: atom_id res chain seq x y z
N MET A 1 -46.60 -21.78 13.68
CA MET A 1 -45.82 -21.47 12.45
C MET A 1 -44.60 -20.68 12.91
N ASN A 2 -43.52 -21.35 13.31
CA ASN A 2 -42.36 -21.83 12.51
C ASN A 2 -41.15 -20.89 12.74
N GLU A 3 -40.42 -21.03 13.86
CA GLU A 3 -39.10 -21.69 14.01
C GLU A 3 -38.06 -21.50 12.87
N MET A 4 -36.94 -20.83 13.21
CA MET A 4 -35.56 -21.04 12.70
C MET A 4 -34.61 -20.39 13.74
N ARG A 5 -34.11 -21.08 14.76
CA ARG A 5 -33.02 -22.09 14.82
C ARG A 5 -31.64 -21.55 14.40
N PHE A 6 -30.88 -21.04 15.38
CA PHE A 6 -29.41 -20.91 15.33
C PHE A 6 -28.81 -21.93 16.32
N PRO A 7 -27.76 -22.69 15.96
CA PRO A 7 -27.25 -23.77 16.80
C PRO A 7 -26.20 -23.30 17.82
N ASP A 8 -26.43 -23.76 19.05
CA ASP A 8 -25.53 -24.15 20.12
C ASP A 8 -24.34 -23.27 20.53
N GLY A 9 -24.54 -22.66 21.71
CA GLY A 9 -23.48 -22.13 22.55
C GLY A 9 -22.70 -23.22 23.29
N TYR A 10 -21.43 -22.94 23.52
CA TYR A 10 -20.59 -23.64 24.47
C TYR A 10 -20.73 -23.00 25.87
N PRO A 11 -20.70 -23.78 26.96
CA PRO A 11 -20.95 -23.28 28.30
C PRO A 11 -19.72 -22.60 28.91
N LEU A 12 -19.89 -21.42 29.50
CA LEU A 12 -18.91 -20.88 30.46
C LEU A 12 -19.39 -21.19 31.88
N VAL A 13 -18.70 -22.15 32.49
CA VAL A 13 -18.83 -22.56 33.88
C VAL A 13 -18.36 -21.44 34.82
N SER A 14 -19.25 -21.13 35.76
CA SER A 14 -19.05 -20.74 37.17
C SER A 14 -17.94 -19.78 37.57
N SER A 15 -18.36 -18.74 38.31
CA SER A 15 -17.62 -17.96 39.31
C SER A 15 -16.58 -18.79 40.08
N VAL A 16 -15.45 -18.23 40.53
CA VAL A 16 -15.30 -17.43 41.76
C VAL A 16 -14.00 -16.60 41.72
N SER A 17 -14.05 -15.33 42.14
CA SER A 17 -12.88 -14.51 42.52
C SER A 17 -12.54 -14.71 44.02
N PRO A 18 -11.28 -14.56 44.49
CA PRO A 18 -10.88 -13.26 45.06
C PRO A 18 -9.38 -12.87 44.93
N LEU A 19 -9.10 -11.56 44.97
CA LEU A 19 -7.79 -10.91 45.14
C LEU A 19 -7.30 -11.00 46.61
N PRO A 20 -5.97 -10.99 46.87
CA PRO A 20 -5.36 -9.76 47.41
C PRO A 20 -3.88 -9.46 47.01
N THR A 21 -3.63 -8.16 46.80
CA THR A 21 -2.51 -7.29 47.24
C THR A 21 -1.03 -7.71 47.19
N ALA A 22 -0.28 -6.95 46.37
CA ALA A 22 1.11 -6.45 46.46
C ALA A 22 2.25 -7.36 46.99
N SER A 23 3.19 -7.69 46.10
CA SER A 23 4.63 -7.61 46.40
C SER A 23 5.43 -7.59 45.09
N GLY A 24 6.50 -6.79 45.08
CA GLY A 24 7.18 -6.32 43.89
C GLY A 24 7.91 -7.39 43.09
N GLU A 25 7.88 -7.24 41.76
CA GLU A 25 8.90 -7.85 40.92
C GLU A 25 9.17 -6.95 39.71
N THR A 26 10.46 -6.85 39.40
CA THR A 26 11.11 -5.93 38.49
C THR A 26 10.39 -5.80 37.15
N VAL A 27 10.15 -4.55 36.73
CA VAL A 27 9.74 -4.18 35.37
C VAL A 27 10.78 -4.72 34.39
N ARG A 28 10.54 -5.92 33.85
CA ARG A 28 11.17 -6.36 32.61
C ARG A 28 10.53 -5.53 31.50
N ARG A 29 11.36 -4.70 30.87
CA ARG A 29 11.00 -3.90 29.71
C ARG A 29 10.67 -4.86 28.57
N ASP A 30 9.38 -5.14 28.37
CA ASP A 30 8.90 -5.90 27.23
C ASP A 30 9.31 -5.15 25.96
N SER A 31 10.29 -5.72 25.26
CA SER A 31 10.64 -5.30 23.90
C SER A 31 9.38 -5.47 23.06
N SER A 32 8.80 -4.33 22.70
CA SER A 32 7.58 -4.21 21.91
C SER A 32 7.65 -5.20 20.75
N LYS A 33 6.66 -6.09 20.72
CA LYS A 33 6.39 -7.07 19.67
C LYS A 33 6.37 -6.34 18.33
N SER A 34 7.52 -6.21 17.67
CA SER A 34 7.60 -5.60 16.34
C SER A 34 6.77 -6.50 15.45
N GLY A 35 5.62 -6.01 15.00
CA GLY A 35 4.72 -6.77 14.13
C GLY A 35 5.50 -7.39 12.98
N ASN A 36 5.03 -8.53 12.51
CA ASN A 36 5.67 -9.41 11.51
C ASN A 36 5.78 -8.78 10.10
N TYR A 37 5.87 -7.46 9.99
CA TYR A 37 5.99 -6.70 8.75
C TYR A 37 7.22 -7.13 7.93
N SER A 38 8.33 -7.52 8.59
CA SER A 38 9.57 -7.92 7.89
C SER A 38 9.50 -9.28 7.18
N SER A 39 8.62 -10.19 7.63
CA SER A 39 8.42 -11.49 6.99
C SER A 39 7.45 -11.37 5.81
N ASN A 40 6.38 -10.60 5.97
CA ASN A 40 5.46 -10.25 4.88
C ASN A 40 6.16 -9.42 3.80
N ALA A 41 7.00 -8.47 4.17
CA ALA A 41 7.81 -7.69 3.24
C ALA A 41 8.71 -8.55 2.34
N ARG A 42 9.38 -9.56 2.93
CA ARG A 42 10.24 -10.48 2.18
C ARG A 42 9.44 -11.43 1.29
N ARG A 43 8.27 -11.88 1.73
CA ARG A 43 7.37 -12.71 0.91
C ARG A 43 6.78 -11.93 -0.25
N PHE A 44 6.37 -10.68 -0.04
CA PHE A 44 5.80 -9.82 -1.08
C PHE A 44 6.88 -9.37 -2.09
N SER A 45 8.08 -9.05 -1.61
CA SER A 45 9.24 -8.77 -2.47
C SER A 45 9.66 -10.00 -3.30
N ARG A 46 9.47 -11.22 -2.77
CA ARG A 46 9.62 -12.47 -3.55
C ARG A 46 8.42 -12.78 -4.46
N ALA A 47 7.23 -12.30 -4.12
CA ALA A 47 6.01 -12.47 -4.91
C ALA A 47 5.98 -11.56 -6.14
N LEU A 48 6.77 -10.48 -6.15
CA LEU A 48 7.18 -9.85 -7.41
C LEU A 48 8.09 -10.83 -8.16
N ASP A 49 7.48 -11.65 -9.00
CA ASP A 49 8.22 -12.42 -9.99
C ASP A 49 8.99 -11.47 -10.95
N GLY A 50 9.85 -12.05 -11.80
CA GLY A 50 10.61 -11.27 -12.77
C GLY A 50 9.73 -10.37 -13.65
N ALA A 51 8.51 -10.82 -13.96
CA ALA A 51 7.55 -10.09 -14.79
C ALA A 51 6.91 -8.91 -14.04
N ALA A 52 6.59 -9.05 -12.76
CA ALA A 52 6.04 -7.97 -11.95
C ALA A 52 7.08 -6.87 -11.68
N ARG A 53 8.37 -7.25 -11.53
CA ARG A 53 9.48 -6.29 -11.51
C ARG A 53 9.57 -5.50 -12.81
N GLU A 54 9.46 -6.18 -13.95
CA GLU A 54 9.51 -5.56 -15.26
C GLU A 54 8.34 -4.61 -15.48
N ARG A 55 7.11 -5.03 -15.13
CA ARG A 55 5.92 -4.17 -15.13
C ARG A 55 6.08 -2.95 -14.24
N ALA A 56 6.65 -3.08 -13.04
CA ALA A 56 6.92 -1.94 -12.17
C ALA A 56 7.88 -0.93 -12.84
N CYS A 57 8.95 -1.42 -13.49
CA CYS A 57 9.88 -0.55 -14.20
C CYS A 57 9.26 0.10 -15.44
N GLU A 58 8.46 -0.65 -16.19
CA GLU A 58 7.71 -0.16 -17.35
C GLU A 58 6.74 0.96 -16.95
N PHE A 59 5.98 0.75 -15.87
CA PHE A 59 5.08 1.77 -15.33
C PHE A 59 5.83 3.07 -15.03
N LEU A 60 6.99 2.98 -14.37
CA LEU A 60 7.78 4.16 -14.03
C LEU A 60 8.31 4.90 -15.26
N ARG A 61 8.74 4.16 -16.31
CA ARG A 61 9.16 4.76 -17.58
C ARG A 61 8.00 5.43 -18.32
N ARG A 62 6.81 4.82 -18.26
CA ARG A 62 5.60 5.38 -18.88
C ARG A 62 5.09 6.61 -18.14
N ALA A 63 5.12 6.58 -16.81
CA ALA A 63 4.73 7.71 -15.97
C ALA A 63 5.67 8.91 -16.14
N HIS A 64 6.97 8.65 -16.36
CA HIS A 64 8.00 9.67 -16.49
C HIS A 64 8.93 9.41 -17.69
N PRO A 65 8.54 9.86 -18.90
CA PRO A 65 9.33 9.62 -20.11
C PRO A 65 10.72 10.24 -20.11
N ALA A 66 10.92 11.34 -19.36
CA ALA A 66 12.20 11.98 -19.20
C ALA A 66 12.62 11.94 -17.72
N LYS A 67 13.83 11.44 -17.44
CA LYS A 67 14.43 11.39 -16.09
C LYS A 67 13.53 10.68 -15.05
N PRO A 68 13.17 9.41 -15.29
CA PRO A 68 12.25 8.68 -14.41
C PRO A 68 12.75 8.52 -12.98
N ALA A 69 14.07 8.41 -12.77
CA ALA A 69 14.62 8.22 -11.44
C ALA A 69 14.48 9.48 -10.56
N GLU A 70 14.79 10.64 -11.13
CA GLU A 70 14.68 11.95 -10.48
C GLU A 70 13.20 12.30 -10.23
N ALA A 71 12.33 11.99 -11.19
CA ALA A 71 10.89 12.24 -11.05
C ALA A 71 10.24 11.36 -9.96
N VAL A 72 10.69 10.11 -9.82
CA VAL A 72 10.23 9.22 -8.73
C VAL A 72 10.69 9.72 -7.37
N GLU A 73 11.95 10.15 -7.24
CA GLU A 73 12.46 10.71 -5.99
C GLU A 73 11.67 11.95 -5.58
N ALA A 74 11.45 12.89 -6.51
CA ALA A 74 10.64 14.08 -6.27
C ALA A 74 9.20 13.73 -5.87
N ARG A 75 8.56 12.78 -6.56
CA ARG A 75 7.16 12.41 -6.31
C ARG A 75 6.96 11.61 -5.02
N THR A 76 7.97 10.87 -4.57
CA THR A 76 7.94 10.15 -3.30
C THR A 76 8.43 10.99 -2.11
N GLY A 77 8.80 12.26 -2.34
CA GLY A 77 9.31 13.15 -1.30
C GLY A 77 10.67 12.70 -0.74
N GLY A 78 11.52 12.07 -1.56
CA GLY A 78 12.84 11.58 -1.15
C GLY A 78 12.82 10.23 -0.43
N ALA A 79 11.66 9.59 -0.25
CA ALA A 79 11.58 8.27 0.38
C ALA A 79 12.28 7.17 -0.46
N ILE A 80 12.35 7.37 -1.78
CA ILE A 80 13.08 6.52 -2.70
C ILE A 80 14.13 7.37 -3.43
N SER A 81 15.41 7.07 -3.21
CA SER A 81 16.49 7.84 -3.85
C SER A 81 16.63 7.57 -5.34
N THR A 82 17.05 8.57 -6.12
CA THR A 82 17.33 8.44 -7.56
C THR A 82 18.26 7.26 -7.85
N ALA A 83 19.31 7.07 -7.04
CA ALA A 83 20.28 5.98 -7.21
C ALA A 83 19.62 4.59 -7.10
N ARG A 84 18.65 4.44 -6.19
CA ARG A 84 17.91 3.19 -6.01
C ARG A 84 17.00 2.91 -7.20
N VAL A 85 16.30 3.93 -7.71
CA VAL A 85 15.44 3.81 -8.90
C VAL A 85 16.24 3.47 -10.15
N ARG A 86 17.43 4.07 -10.33
CA ARG A 86 18.32 3.75 -11.45
C ARG A 86 18.71 2.27 -11.49
N LYS A 87 18.99 1.66 -10.32
CA LYS A 87 19.28 0.22 -10.22
C LYS A 87 18.08 -0.64 -10.62
N TRP A 88 16.86 -0.23 -10.28
CA TRP A 88 15.65 -0.94 -10.73
C TRP A 88 15.48 -0.86 -12.24
N LEU A 89 15.63 0.34 -12.80
CA LEU A 89 15.50 0.57 -14.23
C LEU A 89 16.59 -0.12 -15.07
N ALA A 90 17.77 -0.36 -14.49
CA ALA A 90 18.84 -1.15 -15.08
C ALA A 90 18.63 -2.68 -14.93
N GLY A 91 17.69 -3.12 -14.09
CA GLY A 91 17.43 -4.53 -13.81
C GLY A 91 18.36 -5.14 -12.74
N ASP A 92 19.27 -4.35 -12.16
CA ASP A 92 20.24 -4.78 -11.15
C ASP A 92 19.61 -5.08 -9.78
N ALA A 93 18.45 -4.49 -9.49
CA ALA A 93 17.74 -4.67 -8.23
C ALA A 93 16.22 -4.67 -8.43
N ALA A 94 15.48 -5.23 -7.47
CA ALA A 94 14.03 -5.14 -7.41
C ALA A 94 13.59 -4.09 -6.37
N PRO A 95 12.39 -3.50 -6.51
CA PRO A 95 11.77 -2.73 -5.44
C PRO A 95 11.54 -3.61 -4.22
N ASP A 96 11.99 -3.15 -3.06
CA ASP A 96 11.64 -3.78 -1.80
C ASP A 96 10.20 -3.44 -1.40
N PHE A 97 9.67 -4.11 -0.37
CA PHE A 97 8.31 -3.86 0.07
C PHE A 97 8.06 -2.41 0.51
N TYR A 98 9.03 -1.78 1.17
CA TYR A 98 8.88 -0.38 1.60
C TYR A 98 8.82 0.57 0.41
N ALA A 99 9.69 0.36 -0.59
CA ALA A 99 9.61 1.06 -1.86
C ALA A 99 8.25 0.86 -2.52
N LEU A 100 7.71 -0.35 -2.54
CA LEU A 100 6.38 -0.59 -3.10
C LEU A 100 5.30 0.20 -2.36
N ILE A 101 5.32 0.24 -1.03
CA ILE A 101 4.35 1.06 -0.26
C ILE A 101 4.49 2.54 -0.61
N HIS A 102 5.70 3.06 -0.73
CA HIS A 102 5.92 4.46 -1.15
C HIS A 102 5.45 4.72 -2.59
N LEU A 103 5.66 3.77 -3.51
CA LEU A 103 5.17 3.86 -4.89
C LEU A 103 3.63 3.81 -4.93
N ILE A 104 2.99 2.90 -4.19
CA ILE A 104 1.53 2.81 -4.10
C ILE A 104 0.97 4.12 -3.54
N ARG A 105 1.60 4.72 -2.53
CA ARG A 105 1.17 6.02 -1.99
C ARG A 105 1.34 7.17 -3.00
N ALA A 106 2.36 7.12 -3.84
CA ALA A 106 2.69 8.19 -4.79
C ALA A 106 1.92 8.11 -6.13
N TYR A 107 1.59 6.89 -6.56
CA TYR A 107 0.96 6.60 -7.86
C TYR A 107 -0.46 6.02 -7.74
N GLY A 108 -0.86 5.59 -6.54
CA GLY A 108 -2.19 5.09 -6.24
C GLY A 108 -2.41 3.63 -6.66
N ALA A 109 -3.69 3.23 -6.68
CA ALA A 109 -4.10 1.88 -7.02
C ALA A 109 -3.77 1.48 -8.47
N GLU A 110 -3.63 2.46 -9.36
CA GLU A 110 -3.22 2.26 -10.76
C GLU A 110 -1.87 1.54 -10.88
N PHE A 111 -0.89 1.94 -10.06
CA PHE A 111 0.41 1.27 -10.01
C PHE A 111 0.25 -0.18 -9.56
N LEU A 112 -0.55 -0.41 -8.52
CA LEU A 112 -0.76 -1.75 -7.97
C LEU A 112 -1.40 -2.69 -8.99
N VAL A 113 -2.44 -2.24 -9.70
CA VAL A 113 -3.10 -3.00 -10.77
C VAL A 113 -2.13 -3.32 -11.89
N PHE A 114 -1.34 -2.33 -12.33
CA PHE A 114 -0.37 -2.53 -13.41
C PHE A 114 0.69 -3.58 -13.05
N VAL A 115 1.19 -3.55 -11.81
CA VAL A 115 2.24 -4.47 -11.35
C VAL A 115 1.72 -5.89 -11.12
N ILE A 116 0.52 -6.03 -10.54
CA ILE A 116 -0.07 -7.34 -10.26
C ILE A 116 -0.50 -8.06 -11.55
N GLY A 117 -0.96 -7.33 -12.57
CA GLY A 117 -1.36 -7.90 -13.86
C GLY A 117 -2.72 -8.60 -13.82
N ASP A 118 -2.89 -9.57 -12.91
CA ASP A 118 -4.15 -10.26 -12.61
C ASP A 118 -4.78 -9.69 -11.33
N ALA A 119 -5.19 -8.42 -11.39
CA ALA A 119 -5.77 -7.73 -10.23
C ALA A 119 -7.24 -8.16 -10.02
N PRO A 120 -7.66 -8.42 -8.77
CA PRO A 120 -9.06 -8.72 -8.48
C PRO A 120 -9.96 -7.52 -8.87
N GLU A 121 -11.19 -7.81 -9.29
CA GLU A 121 -12.12 -6.83 -9.86
C GLU A 121 -12.36 -5.62 -8.93
N SER A 122 -12.43 -5.84 -7.62
CA SER A 122 -12.55 -4.78 -6.62
C SER A 122 -11.37 -3.79 -6.60
N LEU A 123 -10.15 -4.26 -6.88
CA LEU A 123 -8.98 -3.41 -6.97
C LEU A 123 -8.95 -2.63 -8.30
N LEU A 124 -9.42 -3.26 -9.39
CA LEU A 124 -9.58 -2.59 -10.68
C LEU A 124 -10.61 -1.45 -10.60
N GLU A 125 -11.76 -1.68 -9.96
CA GLU A 125 -12.78 -0.66 -9.73
C GLU A 125 -12.23 0.51 -8.92
N ALA A 126 -11.48 0.24 -7.83
CA ALA A 126 -10.84 1.27 -7.03
C ALA A 126 -9.85 2.10 -7.85
N ALA A 127 -9.03 1.46 -8.68
CA ALA A 127 -8.08 2.15 -9.58
C ALA A 127 -8.80 3.01 -10.62
N LEU A 128 -9.90 2.53 -11.19
CA LEU A 128 -10.73 3.30 -12.14
C LEU A 128 -11.40 4.49 -11.46
N ALA A 129 -11.93 4.33 -10.25
CA ALA A 129 -12.53 5.40 -9.47
C ALA A 129 -11.50 6.50 -9.14
N GLU A 130 -10.32 6.11 -8.68
CA GLU A 130 -9.23 7.05 -8.38
C GLU A 130 -8.79 7.81 -9.64
N ARG A 131 -8.62 7.09 -10.76
CA ARG A 131 -8.25 7.69 -12.05
C ARG A 131 -9.33 8.66 -12.56
N ARG A 132 -10.62 8.32 -12.43
CA ARG A 132 -11.74 9.22 -12.74
C ARG A 132 -11.71 10.47 -11.88
N ALA A 133 -11.49 10.34 -10.57
CA ALA A 133 -11.42 11.47 -9.65
C ALA A 133 -10.29 12.45 -10.01
N ARG A 134 -9.11 11.93 -10.40
CA ARG A 134 -7.99 12.78 -10.86
C ARG A 134 -8.33 13.57 -12.14
N TYR A 135 -8.96 12.92 -13.12
CA TYR A 135 -9.37 13.62 -14.35
C TYR A 135 -10.42 14.69 -14.08
N LEU A 136 -11.43 14.39 -13.24
CA LEU A 136 -12.46 15.36 -12.87
C LEU A 136 -11.88 16.57 -12.11
N ALA A 137 -10.91 16.34 -11.21
CA ALA A 137 -10.20 17.43 -10.55
C ALA A 137 -9.41 18.30 -11.54
N GLY A 138 -8.80 17.67 -12.56
CA GLY A 138 -8.12 18.38 -13.65
C GLY A 138 -9.08 19.22 -14.50
N VAL A 139 -10.22 18.66 -14.90
CA VAL A 139 -11.27 19.37 -15.66
C VAL A 139 -11.75 20.58 -14.88
N LYS A 140 -12.08 20.41 -13.59
CA LYS A 140 -12.52 21.52 -12.74
C LYS A 140 -11.49 22.64 -12.67
N LYS A 141 -10.21 22.31 -12.50
CA LYS A 141 -9.14 23.30 -12.47
C LYS A 141 -9.04 24.09 -13.78
N LEU A 142 -9.15 23.41 -14.92
CA LEU A 142 -9.12 24.05 -16.24
C LEU A 142 -10.35 24.92 -16.48
N GLU A 143 -11.53 24.49 -16.04
CA GLU A 143 -12.76 25.28 -16.10
C GLU A 143 -12.64 26.56 -15.26
N ASP A 144 -12.09 26.46 -14.05
CA ASP A 144 -11.82 27.62 -13.18
C ASP A 144 -10.84 28.60 -13.85
N GLU A 145 -9.75 28.11 -14.47
CA GLU A 145 -8.79 28.92 -15.22
C GLU A 145 -9.43 29.62 -16.44
N MET A 146 -10.27 28.89 -17.20
CA MET A 146 -11.00 29.43 -18.35
C MET A 146 -12.02 30.49 -17.95
N GLN A 147 -12.68 30.33 -16.80
CA GLN A 147 -13.58 31.34 -16.27
C GLN A 147 -12.82 32.58 -15.79
N ALA A 148 -11.64 32.40 -15.18
CA ALA A 148 -10.80 33.51 -14.74
C ALA A 148 -10.32 34.38 -15.91
N LEU A 149 -10.02 33.77 -17.08
CA LEU A 149 -9.61 34.51 -18.28
C LEU A 149 -10.74 35.26 -18.99
N ARG A 150 -12.01 34.96 -18.67
CA ARG A 150 -13.19 35.61 -19.26
C ARG A 150 -13.71 36.80 -18.44
N ARG A 151 -13.13 37.05 -17.27
CA ARG A 151 -13.45 38.21 -16.40
C ARG A 151 -12.44 39.32 -16.64
#